data_AF-A0A0Q8QBN3-F1
#
_entry.id   AF-A0A0Q8QBN3-F1
#
_cell.length_a   1.000
_cell.length_b   1.000
_cell.length_c   1.000
_cell.angle_alpha   90.00
_cell.angle_beta   90.00
_cell.angle_gamma   90.00
#
_symmetry.space_group_name_H-M   'P 1'
#
loop_
_entity.id
_entity.type
_entity.pdbx_description
1 polymer ?
#
loop_
_entity_poly.entity_id
_entity_poly.type
_entity_poly.pdbx_seq_one_letter_code
_entity_poly.pdbx_strand_id
1 'polypeptide(L)'
;MNGDEDNYNDNVFINCPFDEEFKPLQNAMVFAIFDCGFVPRCALEENDGADIRLDKIKRLIQSSRYGVHDISRTELDAANSLPRFNMPLELGLFLGARQYG
;
A
#
# COMPACT_ATOMS: atom_id res chain seq x y z
N MET A 1 -11.23 22.20 -15.88
CA MET A 1 -10.81 20.79 -15.73
C MET A 1 -11.11 20.46 -14.28
N ASN A 2 -12.27 19.85 -14.04
CA ASN A 2 -12.78 19.62 -12.69
C ASN A 2 -12.01 18.47 -12.07
N GLY A 3 -11.62 18.65 -10.80
CA GLY A 3 -10.68 17.80 -10.09
C GLY A 3 -11.10 16.34 -10.02
N ASP A 4 -10.07 15.49 -9.99
CA ASP A 4 -10.16 14.05 -9.84
C ASP A 4 -11.07 13.70 -8.65
N GLU A 5 -12.31 13.30 -8.95
CA GLU A 5 -13.05 12.46 -8.02
C GLU A 5 -12.25 11.16 -7.92
N ASP A 6 -11.59 10.96 -6.78
CA ASP A 6 -10.95 9.72 -6.38
C ASP A 6 -11.98 8.59 -6.47
N ASN A 7 -12.10 7.97 -7.64
CA ASN A 7 -13.10 6.93 -7.88
C ASN A 7 -12.67 5.67 -7.14
N TYR A 8 -13.33 5.38 -6.03
CA TYR A 8 -13.13 4.19 -5.21
C TYR A 8 -12.95 2.91 -6.05
N ASN A 9 -13.73 2.77 -7.13
CA ASN A 9 -13.71 1.59 -7.98
C ASN A 9 -12.46 1.45 -8.84
N ASP A 10 -11.75 2.56 -9.08
CA ASP A 10 -10.58 2.58 -9.94
C ASP A 10 -9.28 2.54 -9.12
N ASN A 11 -9.37 2.76 -7.81
CA ASN A 11 -8.22 2.82 -6.92
C ASN A 11 -7.73 1.44 -6.47
N VAL A 12 -6.39 1.27 -6.50
CA VAL A 12 -5.68 0.06 -6.07
C VAL A 12 -4.68 0.42 -4.97
N PHE A 13 -4.91 -0.06 -3.75
CA PHE A 13 -3.97 0.10 -2.65
C PHE A 13 -2.76 -0.82 -2.85
N ILE A 14 -1.55 -0.24 -2.91
CA ILE A 14 -0.29 -0.96 -2.99
C ILE A 14 0.38 -0.97 -1.63
N ASN A 15 0.51 -2.17 -1.09
CA ASN A 15 1.25 -2.46 0.12
C ASN A 15 2.45 -3.34 -0.29
N CYS A 16 3.55 -2.71 -0.72
CA CYS A 16 4.80 -3.40 -1.07
C CYS A 16 6.05 -2.77 -0.42
N PRO A 17 7.21 -3.46 -0.42
CA PRO A 17 8.49 -2.87 -0.03
C PRO A 17 8.86 -1.66 -0.89
N PHE A 18 9.66 -0.76 -0.31
CA PHE A 18 10.10 0.50 -0.92
C PHE A 18 11.62 0.62 -1.03
N ASP A 19 12.36 -0.46 -0.79
CA ASP A 19 13.80 -0.49 -0.96
C ASP A 19 14.20 -0.48 -2.44
N GLU A 20 15.44 -0.05 -2.73
CA GLU A 20 15.98 0.08 -4.09
C GLU A 20 15.97 -1.24 -4.86
N GLU A 21 16.14 -2.37 -4.18
CA GLU A 21 16.10 -3.69 -4.80
C GLU A 21 14.70 -4.04 -5.29
N PHE A 22 13.65 -3.61 -4.57
CA PHE A 22 12.26 -3.82 -4.96
C PHE A 22 11.76 -2.81 -6.00
N LYS A 23 12.48 -1.69 -6.22
CA LYS A 23 12.04 -0.59 -7.08
C LYS A 23 11.67 -1.01 -8.51
N PRO A 24 12.39 -1.91 -9.20
CA PRO A 24 12.00 -2.37 -10.53
C PRO A 24 10.64 -3.08 -10.55
N LEU A 25 10.38 -3.92 -9.53
CA LEU A 25 9.11 -4.64 -9.42
C LEU A 25 7.96 -3.69 -9.07
N GLN A 26 8.21 -2.72 -8.19
CA GLN A 26 7.25 -1.66 -7.90
C GLN A 26 6.89 -0.87 -9.17
N ASN A 27 7.87 -0.47 -9.98
CA ASN A 27 7.61 0.28 -11.21
C ASN A 27 6.78 -0.55 -12.21
N ALA A 28 7.11 -1.84 -12.35
CA ALA A 28 6.33 -2.75 -13.20
C ALA A 28 4.88 -2.90 -12.70
N MET A 29 4.67 -2.99 -11.39
CA MET A 29 3.35 -3.07 -10.77
C MET A 29 2.55 -1.79 -11.00
N VAL A 30 3.14 -0.62 -10.76
CA VAL A 30 2.51 0.68 -11.01
C VAL A 30 2.15 0.83 -12.49
N PHE A 31 3.07 0.49 -13.40
CA PHE A 31 2.81 0.50 -14.83
C PHE A 31 1.64 -0.39 -15.21
N ALA A 32 1.62 -1.64 -14.73
CA ALA A 32 0.56 -2.59 -15.04
C ALA A 32 -0.81 -2.12 -14.52
N ILE A 33 -0.86 -1.50 -13.33
CA ILE A 33 -2.10 -0.96 -12.77
C ILE A 33 -2.64 0.16 -13.67
N PHE A 34 -1.78 1.10 -14.09
CA PHE A 34 -2.16 2.15 -15.01
C PHE A 34 -2.59 1.61 -16.39
N ASP A 35 -1.85 0.64 -16.94
CA ASP A 35 -2.17 0.00 -18.22
C ASP A 35 -3.54 -0.72 -18.19
N CYS A 36 -3.92 -1.25 -17.03
CA CYS A 36 -5.24 -1.82 -16.80
C CYS A 36 -6.35 -0.76 -16.60
N GLY A 37 -6.04 0.53 -16.64
CA GLY A 37 -7.00 1.64 -16.46
C GLY A 37 -7.32 1.95 -14.99
N PHE A 38 -6.52 1.49 -14.04
CA PHE A 38 -6.69 1.73 -12.62
C PHE A 38 -5.69 2.79 -12.10
N VAL A 39 -5.92 3.28 -10.88
CA VAL A 39 -5.11 4.29 -10.21
C VAL A 39 -4.38 3.67 -9.01
N PRO A 40 -3.04 3.56 -9.04
CA PRO A 40 -2.26 3.02 -7.93
C PRO A 40 -2.18 4.03 -6.78
N ARG A 41 -2.43 3.56 -5.55
CA ARG A 41 -2.39 4.36 -4.32
C ARG A 41 -1.44 3.71 -3.31
N CYS A 42 -0.43 4.43 -2.84
CA CYS A 42 0.56 3.87 -1.90
C CYS A 42 0.85 4.84 -0.74
N ALA A 43 1.33 4.30 0.39
CA ALA A 43 1.55 5.06 1.62
C ALA A 43 2.89 5.84 1.66
N LEU A 44 3.49 6.16 0.50
CA LEU A 44 4.79 6.86 0.43
C LEU A 44 4.73 8.37 0.73
N GLU A 45 3.54 8.93 0.93
CA GLU A 45 3.40 10.34 1.27
C GLU A 45 3.65 10.56 2.76
N GLU A 46 4.84 11.06 3.09
CA GLU A 46 5.32 11.63 4.37
C GLU A 46 5.50 10.69 5.58
N ASN A 47 6.71 10.74 6.14
CA ASN A 47 7.27 9.79 7.10
C ASN A 47 7.30 10.34 8.53
N ASP A 48 6.24 11.01 8.96
CA ASP A 48 6.15 11.62 10.29
C ASP A 48 5.21 10.78 11.17
N GLY A 49 5.73 9.87 11.99
CA GLY A 49 5.00 9.21 13.10
C GLY A 49 4.14 7.96 12.79
N ALA A 50 4.05 7.04 13.76
CA ALA A 50 3.31 5.78 13.66
C ALA A 50 1.78 5.95 13.61
N ASP A 51 1.23 6.88 14.41
CA ASP A 51 -0.21 7.20 14.40
C ASP A 51 -0.65 7.74 13.03
N ILE A 52 0.19 8.57 12.42
CA ILE A 52 -0.05 9.14 11.09
C ILE A 52 0.02 8.04 10.02
N ARG A 53 0.92 7.05 10.15
CA ARG A 53 1.01 5.93 9.21
C ARG A 53 -0.26 5.08 9.21
N LEU A 54 -0.74 4.65 10.38
CA LEU A 54 -1.91 3.78 10.46
C LEU A 54 -3.15 4.47 9.88
N ASP A 55 -3.35 5.76 10.17
CA ASP A 55 -4.50 6.50 9.62
C ASP A 55 -4.38 6.76 8.13
N LYS A 56 -3.16 6.94 7.59
CA LYS A 56 -2.92 6.97 6.13
C LYS A 56 -3.34 5.65 5.48
N ILE A 57 -2.92 4.52 6.05
CA ILE A 57 -3.30 3.19 5.54
C ILE A 57 -4.83 3.02 5.57
N LYS A 58 -5.49 3.36 6.67
CA LYS A 58 -6.97 3.29 6.75
C LYS A 58 -7.64 4.12 5.65
N ARG A 59 -7.15 5.35 5.40
CA ARG A 59 -7.68 6.20 4.32
C ARG A 59 -7.49 5.56 2.94
N LEU A 60 -6.30 5.02 2.67
CA LEU A 60 -5.99 4.34 1.41
C LEU A 60 -6.86 3.09 1.20
N ILE A 61 -7.07 2.30 2.26
CA ILE A 61 -7.98 1.14 2.23
C ILE A 61 -9.41 1.60 1.95
N GLN A 62 -9.87 2.65 2.65
CA GLN A 62 -11.23 3.18 2.49
C GLN A 62 -11.48 3.75 1.09
N SER A 63 -10.46 4.34 0.46
CA SER A 63 -10.56 4.94 -0.87
C SER A 63 -10.25 3.97 -2.02
N SER A 64 -9.93 2.69 -1.74
CA SER A 64 -9.51 1.72 -2.76
C SER A 64 -10.36 0.46 -2.74
N ARG A 65 -10.95 0.11 -3.89
CA ARG A 65 -11.68 -1.15 -4.07
C ARG A 65 -10.77 -2.37 -4.07
N TYR A 66 -9.57 -2.21 -4.61
CA TYR A 66 -8.62 -3.29 -4.80
C TYR A 66 -7.36 -3.09 -3.95
N GLY A 67 -6.65 -4.20 -3.69
CA GLY A 67 -5.39 -4.19 -2.97
C GLY A 67 -4.39 -5.16 -3.57
N VAL A 68 -3.15 -4.72 -3.74
CA VAL A 68 -1.99 -5.54 -4.11
C VAL A 68 -1.01 -5.52 -2.95
N HIS A 69 -0.72 -6.70 -2.42
CA HIS A 69 0.05 -6.86 -1.19
C HIS A 69 1.24 -7.79 -1.43
N ASP A 70 2.43 -7.26 -1.21
CA ASP A 70 3.66 -8.05 -1.20
C ASP A 70 4.08 -8.35 0.25
N ILE A 71 4.22 -9.64 0.54
CA ILE A 71 4.61 -10.16 1.85
C ILE A 71 5.97 -10.86 1.81
N SER A 72 6.75 -10.65 0.75
CA SER A 72 8.04 -11.33 0.55
C SER A 72 9.11 -10.84 1.53
N ARG A 73 9.06 -9.56 1.92
CA ARG A 73 10.01 -8.94 2.87
C ARG A 73 9.64 -9.18 4.33
N THR A 74 9.52 -10.43 4.74
CA THR A 74 9.52 -10.82 6.17
C THR A 74 10.94 -11.06 6.65
N GLU A 75 11.80 -10.05 6.49
CA GLU A 75 13.21 -10.11 6.85
C GLU A 75 13.48 -9.30 8.12
N LEU A 76 14.62 -9.56 8.76
CA LEU A 76 15.07 -8.76 9.88
C LEU A 76 15.42 -7.35 9.40
N ASP A 77 15.04 -6.34 10.18
CA ASP A 77 15.47 -4.97 9.93
C ASP A 77 16.98 -4.83 10.24
N ALA A 78 17.67 -3.97 9.48
CA ALA A 78 19.12 -3.84 9.59
C ALA A 78 19.58 -3.11 10.88
N ALA A 79 18.71 -2.36 11.54
CA ALA A 79 19.05 -1.55 12.71
C ALA A 79 18.93 -2.35 14.02
N ASN A 80 17.87 -3.13 14.18
CA ASN A 80 17.54 -3.83 15.42
C ASN A 80 17.51 -5.35 15.25
N SER A 81 17.70 -5.87 14.02
CA SER A 81 17.58 -7.30 13.71
C SER A 81 16.24 -7.89 14.15
N LEU A 82 15.16 -7.10 14.07
CA LEU A 82 13.81 -7.54 14.38
C LEU A 82 13.02 -7.80 13.10
N PRO A 83 12.13 -8.82 13.07
CA PRO A 83 11.28 -9.07 11.93
C PRO A 83 10.36 -7.88 11.64
N ARG A 84 10.31 -7.44 10.38
CA ARG A 84 9.37 -6.40 9.94
C ARG A 84 7.98 -6.99 9.77
N PHE A 85 7.05 -6.62 10.66
CA PHE A 85 5.65 -7.07 10.61
C PHE A 85 4.67 -6.04 10.07
N ASN A 86 5.14 -4.89 9.59
CA ASN A 86 4.29 -3.83 9.07
C ASN A 86 3.44 -4.30 7.88
N MET A 87 4.07 -4.98 6.90
CA MET A 87 3.37 -5.45 5.70
C MET A 87 2.29 -6.50 6.01
N PRO A 88 2.55 -7.56 6.82
CA PRO A 88 1.50 -8.46 7.29
C PRO A 88 0.39 -7.77 8.09
N LEU A 89 0.70 -6.81 8.95
CA LEU A 89 -0.30 -6.06 9.72
C LEU A 89 -1.23 -5.28 8.78
N GLU A 90 -0.66 -4.59 7.80
CA GLU A 90 -1.39 -3.79 6.81
C GLU A 90 -2.28 -4.65 5.90
N LEU A 91 -1.81 -5.84 5.52
CA LEU A 91 -2.65 -6.84 4.84
C LEU A 91 -3.82 -7.28 5.74
N GLY A 92 -3.55 -7.56 7.01
CA GLY A 92 -4.58 -7.93 7.98
C GLY A 92 -5.66 -6.85 8.12
N LEU A 93 -5.26 -5.58 8.17
CA LEU A 93 -6.18 -4.44 8.18
C LEU A 93 -7.04 -4.37 6.90
N PHE A 94 -6.43 -4.52 5.73
CA PHE A 94 -7.15 -4.52 4.45
C PHE A 94 -8.17 -5.66 4.38
N LEU A 95 -7.76 -6.89 4.73
CA LEU A 95 -8.65 -8.05 4.73
C LEU A 95 -9.79 -7.90 5.74
N GLY A 96 -9.50 -7.39 6.93
CA GLY A 96 -10.50 -7.11 7.96
C GLY A 96 -11.53 -6.08 7.50
N ALA A 97 -11.08 -4.97 6.91
CA ALA A 97 -11.97 -3.95 6.34
C ALA A 97 -12.85 -4.53 5.22
N ARG A 98 -12.29 -5.38 4.34
CA ARG A 98 -13.06 -6.03 3.27
C ARG A 98 -14.10 -7.03 3.80
N GLN A 99 -13.80 -7.72 4.89
CA GLN A 99 -14.66 -8.76 5.46
C GLN A 99 -15.79 -8.18 6.34
N TYR A 100 -15.54 -7.05 7.00
CA TYR A 100 -16.41 -6.53 8.07
C TYR A 100 -16.88 -5.07 7.88
N GLY A 101 -16.39 -4.35 6.87
CA GLY A 101 -16.73 -2.95 6.58
C GLY A 101 -17.85 -2.76 5.56
#